data_AF-A0A845S535-F1
#
_entry.id   AF-A0A845S535-F1
#
_cell.length_a   1.000
_cell.length_b   1.000
_cell.length_c   1.000
_cell.angle_alpha   90.00
_cell.angle_beta   90.00
_cell.angle_gamma   90.00
#
_symmetry.space_group_name_H-M   'P 1'
#
loop_
_entity.id
_entity.type
_entity.pdbx_description
1 polymer ?
#
loop_
_entity_poly.entity_id
_entity_poly.type
_entity_poly.pdbx_seq_one_letter_code
_entity_poly.pdbx_strand_id
1 'polypeptide(L)'
;MTINRDTIILGDSLKELKKIPDQTFDCIFADPPYNLQLQGNLERPDHSKVKAVNDDWDKFDNLKKYDEFSISWINECKRVLKPNGTIWIIGTYHNIFRLGKVIQDKDFWILNDIIWNKKNPMPNFKGTRFTNAHETLIWAAKTKNSKYTFNYKSLK
;
A
#
# COMPACT_ATOMS: atom_id res chain seq x y z
N MET A 1 -10.07 -12.75 -22.10
CA MET A 1 -10.79 -11.73 -21.31
C MET A 1 -10.62 -10.40 -22.01
N THR A 2 -11.71 -9.77 -22.44
CA THR A 2 -11.64 -8.41 -23.00
C THR A 2 -11.66 -7.44 -21.82
N ILE A 3 -10.57 -6.71 -21.61
CA ILE A 3 -10.48 -5.69 -20.56
C ILE A 3 -10.93 -4.39 -21.19
N ASN A 4 -12.08 -3.87 -20.74
CA ASN A 4 -12.54 -2.55 -21.13
C ASN A 4 -11.58 -1.50 -20.60
N ARG A 5 -11.50 -0.35 -21.26
CA ARG A 5 -10.63 0.77 -20.87
C ARG A 5 -10.75 1.10 -19.38
N ASP A 6 -12.00 1.19 -18.89
CA ASP A 6 -12.32 1.44 -17.49
C ASP A 6 -13.20 0.29 -16.97
N THR A 7 -12.83 -0.31 -15.86
CA THR A 7 -13.55 -1.43 -15.23
C THR A 7 -13.52 -1.28 -13.72
N ILE A 8 -14.68 -1.38 -13.07
CA ILE A 8 -14.82 -1.42 -11.61
C ILE A 8 -15.36 -2.78 -11.23
N ILE A 9 -14.69 -3.46 -10.31
CA ILE A 9 -15.08 -4.78 -9.81
C ILE A 9 -15.43 -4.64 -8.34
N LEU A 10 -16.68 -4.93 -8.00
CA LEU A 10 -17.13 -5.01 -6.61
C LEU A 10 -16.84 -6.41 -6.07
N GLY A 11 -15.87 -6.52 -5.16
CA GLY A 11 -15.53 -7.78 -4.53
C GLY A 11 -14.30 -7.71 -3.62
N ASP A 12 -14.00 -8.83 -2.97
CA ASP A 12 -12.75 -9.03 -2.25
C ASP A 12 -11.59 -9.02 -3.26
N SER A 13 -10.65 -8.09 -3.10
CA SER A 13 -9.59 -7.86 -4.07
C SER A 13 -8.75 -9.11 -4.34
N LEU A 14 -8.50 -9.94 -3.32
CA LEU A 14 -7.72 -11.16 -3.48
C LEU A 14 -8.49 -12.24 -4.25
N LYS A 15 -9.80 -12.36 -4.03
CA LYS A 15 -10.66 -13.27 -4.81
C LYS A 15 -10.78 -12.82 -6.26
N GLU A 16 -10.91 -11.52 -6.52
CA GLU A 16 -11.03 -10.97 -7.87
C GLU A 16 -9.71 -11.02 -8.64
N LEU A 17 -8.58 -10.71 -7.99
CA LEU A 17 -7.24 -10.81 -8.59
C LEU A 17 -6.97 -12.22 -9.14
N LYS A 18 -7.38 -13.27 -8.42
CA LYS A 18 -7.22 -14.68 -8.85
C LYS A 18 -7.93 -15.03 -10.15
N LYS A 19 -8.96 -14.26 -10.55
CA LYS A 19 -9.69 -14.46 -11.81
C LYS A 19 -8.99 -13.78 -13.00
N ILE A 20 -8.06 -12.86 -12.73
CA ILE A 20 -7.35 -12.10 -13.75
C ILE A 20 -6.18 -12.94 -14.28
N PRO A 21 -5.98 -13.05 -15.60
CA PRO A 21 -4.84 -13.77 -16.17
C PRO A 21 -3.48 -13.22 -15.74
N ASP A 22 -2.46 -14.06 -15.80
CA ASP A 22 -1.07 -13.67 -15.58
C ASP A 22 -0.66 -12.54 -16.55
N GLN A 23 0.27 -11.69 -16.11
CA GLN A 23 0.90 -10.67 -16.98
C GLN A 23 -0.09 -9.76 -17.71
N THR A 24 -1.15 -9.36 -17.02
CA THR A 24 -2.22 -8.51 -17.53
C THR A 24 -1.90 -7.02 -17.43
N PHE A 25 -1.38 -6.56 -16.28
CA PHE A 25 -1.26 -5.13 -15.98
C PHE A 25 0.17 -4.60 -16.13
N ASP A 26 0.30 -3.37 -16.63
CA ASP A 26 1.59 -2.67 -16.74
C ASP A 26 1.98 -1.95 -15.43
N CYS A 27 1.00 -1.53 -14.64
CA CYS A 27 1.21 -0.84 -13.38
C CYS A 27 0.15 -1.28 -12.36
N ILE A 28 0.56 -1.40 -11.10
CA ILE A 28 -0.33 -1.64 -9.95
C ILE A 28 -0.10 -0.53 -8.94
N PHE A 29 -1.18 -0.01 -8.35
CA PHE A 29 -1.13 0.86 -7.19
C PHE A 29 -1.92 0.19 -6.06
N ALA A 30 -1.31 0.05 -4.89
CA ALA A 30 -1.89 -0.59 -3.72
C ALA A 30 -1.83 0.34 -2.51
N ASP A 31 -3.00 0.63 -1.96
CA ASP A 31 -3.22 1.25 -0.66
C ASP A 31 -3.86 0.20 0.25
N PRO A 32 -3.06 -0.71 0.84
CA PRO A 32 -3.58 -1.79 1.68
C PRO A 32 -4.00 -1.25 3.06
N PRO A 33 -4.78 -2.00 3.85
CA PRO A 33 -4.99 -1.68 5.26
C PRO A 33 -3.66 -1.42 5.99
N TYR A 34 -3.61 -0.42 6.87
CA TYR A 34 -2.39 -0.01 7.57
C TYR A 34 -2.15 -0.75 8.87
N ASN A 35 -3.16 -1.47 9.37
CA ASN A 35 -3.13 -2.12 10.67
C ASN A 35 -2.72 -1.12 11.74
N LEU A 36 -3.49 -0.03 11.89
CA LEU A 36 -3.13 1.11 12.73
C LEU A 36 -3.06 0.79 14.23
N GLN A 37 -3.53 -0.40 14.64
CA GLN A 37 -3.49 -0.91 16.02
C GLN A 37 -4.00 0.12 17.05
N LEU A 38 -5.01 0.90 16.67
CA LEU A 38 -5.54 1.97 17.50
C LEU A 38 -6.19 1.38 18.76
N GLN A 39 -5.75 1.85 19.92
CA GLN A 39 -6.33 1.50 21.22
C GLN A 39 -7.10 2.69 21.80
N GLY A 40 -8.36 2.46 22.12
CA GLY A 40 -9.23 3.44 22.79
C GLY A 40 -9.69 4.60 21.91
N ASN A 41 -10.38 5.55 22.54
CA ASN A 41 -10.86 6.76 21.90
C ASN A 41 -9.79 7.85 21.96
N LEU A 42 -9.62 8.60 20.86
CA LEU A 42 -8.78 9.79 20.83
C LEU A 42 -9.69 11.03 20.87
N GLU A 43 -9.40 11.92 21.81
CA GLU A 43 -10.07 13.22 21.95
C GLU A 43 -9.13 14.35 21.53
N ARG A 44 -9.73 15.41 20.99
CA ARG A 44 -9.07 16.69 20.71
C ARG A 44 -8.99 17.56 21.96
N PRO A 45 -8.18 18.63 21.98
CA PRO A 45 -8.10 19.56 23.10
C PRO A 45 -9.44 20.23 23.46
N ASP A 46 -10.38 20.32 22.52
CA ASP A 46 -11.74 20.82 22.72
C ASP A 46 -12.73 19.72 23.19
N HIS A 47 -12.22 18.56 23.60
CA HIS A 47 -12.98 17.37 24.01
C HIS A 47 -13.84 16.73 22.90
N SER A 48 -13.72 17.18 21.65
CA SER A 48 -14.38 16.50 20.53
C SER A 48 -13.67 15.19 20.18
N LYS A 49 -14.43 14.18 19.74
CA LYS A 49 -13.89 12.87 19.37
C LYS A 49 -13.24 12.92 17.98
N VAL A 50 -12.06 12.32 17.86
CA VAL A 50 -11.42 12.08 16.56
C VAL A 50 -12.09 10.87 15.89
N LYS A 51 -12.52 11.04 14.64
CA LYS A 51 -12.98 9.92 13.80
C LYS A 51 -11.77 9.10 13.35
N ALA A 52 -11.39 8.15 14.18
CA ALA A 52 -10.35 7.17 13.88
C ALA A 52 -10.84 6.17 12.81
N VAL A 53 -9.88 5.59 12.05
CA VAL A 53 -10.15 4.43 11.21
C VAL A 53 -10.28 3.23 12.15
N ASN A 54 -11.50 2.75 12.35
CA ASN A 54 -11.84 1.65 13.26
C ASN A 54 -12.66 0.55 12.59
N ASP A 55 -12.70 0.57 11.26
CA ASP A 55 -13.38 -0.42 10.43
C ASP A 55 -12.70 -1.79 10.54
N ASP A 56 -13.47 -2.86 10.33
CA ASP A 56 -12.99 -4.23 10.52
C ASP A 56 -11.92 -4.67 9.50
N TRP A 57 -11.86 -4.02 8.33
CA TRP A 57 -10.85 -4.29 7.31
C TRP A 57 -9.44 -3.84 7.71
N ASP A 58 -9.29 -2.98 8.72
CA ASP A 58 -7.99 -2.53 9.26
C ASP A 58 -7.57 -3.26 10.54
N LYS A 59 -8.33 -4.28 10.96
CA LYS A 59 -8.07 -5.03 12.19
C LYS A 59 -7.43 -6.38 11.88
N PHE A 60 -6.28 -6.62 12.49
CA PHE A 60 -5.56 -7.88 12.39
C PHE A 60 -5.25 -8.41 13.79
N ASP A 61 -5.41 -9.72 13.99
CA ASP A 61 -5.17 -10.37 15.29
C ASP A 61 -3.73 -10.15 15.78
N ASN A 62 -2.78 -10.15 14.85
CA ASN A 62 -1.36 -9.97 15.12
C ASN A 62 -0.59 -9.65 13.84
N LEU A 63 0.68 -9.28 14.01
CA LEU A 63 1.59 -8.93 12.91
C LEU A 63 1.88 -10.10 11.95
N LYS A 64 1.76 -11.35 12.39
CA LYS A 64 1.92 -12.53 11.52
C LYS A 64 0.73 -12.67 10.57
N LYS A 65 -0.49 -12.43 11.05
CA LYS A 65 -1.70 -12.41 10.21
C LYS A 65 -1.65 -11.29 9.17
N TYR A 66 -1.16 -10.12 9.54
CA TYR A 66 -0.91 -9.03 8.59
C TYR A 66 0.12 -9.42 7.51
N ASP A 67 1.19 -10.12 7.88
CA ASP A 67 2.17 -10.61 6.91
C ASP A 67 1.60 -11.69 5.98
N GLU A 68 0.85 -12.66 6.53
CA GLU A 68 0.19 -13.72 5.74
C GLU A 68 -0.76 -13.11 4.70
N PHE A 69 -1.54 -12.11 5.12
CA PHE A 69 -2.40 -11.33 4.24
C PHE A 69 -1.57 -10.59 3.17
N SER A 70 -0.51 -9.89 3.60
CA SER A 70 0.35 -9.09 2.72
C SER A 70 1.03 -9.92 1.64
N ILE A 71 1.60 -11.06 2.04
CA ILE A 71 2.22 -12.02 1.12
C ILE A 71 1.20 -12.52 0.10
N SER A 72 -0.03 -12.79 0.52
CA SER A 72 -1.08 -13.34 -0.36
C SER A 72 -1.42 -12.38 -1.50
N TRP A 73 -1.70 -11.11 -1.20
CA TRP A 73 -2.03 -10.15 -2.25
C TRP A 73 -0.81 -9.70 -3.06
N ILE A 74 0.38 -9.57 -2.45
CA ILE A 74 1.62 -9.22 -3.18
C ILE A 74 1.99 -10.32 -4.19
N ASN A 75 1.80 -11.59 -3.85
CA ASN A 75 2.00 -12.71 -4.79
C ASN A 75 1.07 -12.59 -6.01
N GLU A 76 -0.22 -12.33 -5.79
CA GLU A 76 -1.18 -12.15 -6.88
C GLU A 76 -0.85 -10.91 -7.72
N CYS A 77 -0.48 -9.80 -7.10
CA CYS A 77 0.01 -8.62 -7.82
C CYS A 77 1.21 -8.96 -8.69
N LYS A 78 2.20 -9.71 -8.18
CA LYS A 78 3.36 -10.13 -8.97
C LYS A 78 2.97 -11.00 -10.17
N ARG A 79 2.01 -11.92 -9.99
CA ARG A 79 1.50 -12.81 -11.06
C ARG A 79 0.84 -12.00 -12.18
N VAL A 80 -0.08 -11.10 -11.84
CA VAL A 80 -0.84 -10.31 -12.84
C VAL A 80 -0.03 -9.17 -13.45
N LEU A 81 1.11 -8.78 -12.87
CA LEU A 81 1.97 -7.75 -13.44
C LEU A 81 2.74 -8.29 -14.65
N LYS A 82 2.86 -7.52 -15.74
CA LYS A 82 3.70 -7.86 -16.90
C LYS A 82 5.19 -7.92 -16.56
N PRO A 83 6.04 -8.58 -17.36
CA PRO A 83 7.49 -8.69 -17.10
C PRO A 83 8.20 -7.34 -16.85
N ASN A 84 7.74 -6.28 -17.52
CA ASN A 84 8.28 -4.92 -17.40
C ASN A 84 7.41 -3.98 -16.56
N GLY A 85 6.40 -4.51 -15.87
CA GLY A 85 5.50 -3.70 -15.07
C GLY A 85 6.10 -3.25 -13.74
N THR A 86 5.43 -2.29 -13.12
CA THR A 86 5.82 -1.75 -11.80
C THR A 86 4.67 -1.79 -10.80
N ILE A 87 5.00 -1.78 -9.52
CA ILE A 87 4.06 -1.68 -8.42
C ILE A 87 4.40 -0.48 -7.54
N TRP A 88 3.35 0.20 -7.09
CA TRP A 88 3.39 1.21 -6.05
C TRP A 88 2.64 0.69 -4.83
N ILE A 89 3.26 0.74 -3.65
CA ILE A 89 2.61 0.45 -2.38
C ILE A 89 2.76 1.66 -1.48
N ILE A 90 1.68 2.17 -0.91
CA ILE A 90 1.71 3.23 0.09
C ILE A 90 1.51 2.67 1.50
N GLY A 91 2.08 3.34 2.50
CA GLY A 91 1.86 3.02 3.90
C GLY A 91 2.42 4.08 4.84
N THR A 92 2.19 3.84 6.13
CA THR A 92 2.80 4.60 7.23
C THR A 92 3.85 3.74 7.93
N TYR A 93 4.50 4.28 8.97
CA TYR A 93 5.42 3.52 9.80
C TYR A 93 4.81 2.24 10.43
N HIS A 94 3.47 2.13 10.53
CA HIS A 94 2.80 0.94 11.10
C HIS A 94 3.00 -0.30 10.23
N ASN A 95 3.02 -0.14 8.89
CA ASN A 95 3.05 -1.26 7.97
C ASN A 95 4.16 -1.21 6.91
N ILE A 96 4.65 -0.04 6.52
CA ILE A 96 5.48 0.10 5.31
C ILE A 96 6.78 -0.68 5.37
N PHE A 97 7.39 -0.83 6.55
CA PHE A 97 8.61 -1.63 6.73
C PHE A 97 8.36 -3.13 6.50
N ARG A 98 7.18 -3.63 6.91
CA ARG A 98 6.78 -5.02 6.69
C ARG A 98 6.51 -5.26 5.21
N LEU A 99 5.79 -4.34 4.58
CA LEU A 99 5.52 -4.38 3.14
C LEU A 99 6.80 -4.29 2.31
N GLY A 100 7.75 -3.43 2.70
CA GLY A 100 9.07 -3.33 2.08
C GLY A 100 9.85 -4.64 2.14
N LYS A 101 9.90 -5.28 3.32
CA LYS A 101 10.48 -6.62 3.47
C LYS A 101 9.80 -7.64 2.56
N VAL A 102 8.46 -7.72 2.57
CA VAL A 102 7.72 -8.70 1.76
C VAL A 102 7.96 -8.48 0.27
N ILE A 103 7.98 -7.23 -0.22
CA ILE A 103 8.27 -6.96 -1.63
C ILE A 103 9.67 -7.45 -2.02
N GLN A 104 10.68 -7.23 -1.18
CA GLN A 104 12.04 -7.69 -1.45
C GLN A 104 12.16 -9.22 -1.38
N ASP A 105 11.55 -9.86 -0.38
CA ASP A 105 11.48 -11.33 -0.23
C ASP A 105 10.75 -11.99 -1.42
N LYS A 106 9.94 -11.21 -2.15
CA LYS A 106 9.25 -11.62 -3.37
C LYS A 106 9.96 -11.16 -4.63
N ASP A 107 11.27 -10.88 -4.59
CA ASP A 107 12.14 -10.52 -5.72
C ASP A 107 11.65 -9.35 -6.58
N PHE A 108 10.81 -8.47 -6.03
CA PHE A 108 10.62 -7.17 -6.65
C PHE A 108 11.90 -6.35 -6.46
N TRP A 109 12.21 -5.50 -7.43
CA TRP A 109 13.35 -4.61 -7.37
C TRP A 109 12.89 -3.21 -7.00
N ILE A 110 13.13 -2.79 -5.76
CA ILE A 110 12.79 -1.44 -5.30
C ILE A 110 13.64 -0.44 -6.08
N LEU A 111 12.97 0.56 -6.66
CA LEU A 111 13.59 1.63 -7.44
C LEU A 111 13.79 2.87 -6.56
N ASN A 112 12.73 3.28 -5.86
CA ASN A 112 12.76 4.39 -4.92
C ASN A 112 11.70 4.17 -3.83
N ASP A 113 11.97 4.68 -2.64
CA ASP A 113 10.94 5.13 -1.72
C ASP A 113 10.67 6.63 -1.96
N ILE A 114 9.39 7.01 -1.91
CA ILE A 114 8.92 8.36 -2.16
C ILE A 114 8.13 8.81 -0.93
N ILE A 115 8.40 10.02 -0.45
CA ILE A 115 7.72 10.58 0.71
C ILE A 115 6.56 11.46 0.26
N TRP A 116 5.34 11.08 0.62
CA TRP A 116 4.20 11.98 0.56
C TRP A 116 4.18 12.87 1.80
N ASN A 117 4.71 14.09 1.66
CA ASN A 117 4.68 15.09 2.72
C ASN A 117 3.30 15.77 2.77
N LYS A 118 2.58 15.61 3.88
CA LYS A 118 1.23 16.14 4.07
C LYS A 118 1.31 17.61 4.43
N LYS A 119 0.67 18.49 3.65
CA LYS A 119 0.64 19.94 3.95
C LYS A 119 -0.11 20.28 5.23
N ASN A 120 -1.21 19.56 5.51
CA ASN A 120 -2.10 19.81 6.65
C ASN A 120 -2.40 18.51 7.43
N PRO A 121 -1.41 17.88 8.10
CA PRO A 121 -1.63 16.66 8.84
C PRO A 121 -2.42 16.92 10.13
N MET A 122 -3.15 15.91 10.61
CA MET A 122 -3.74 15.95 11.95
C MET A 122 -2.61 16.04 12.98
N PRO A 123 -2.62 17.03 13.90
CA PRO A 123 -1.56 17.20 14.88
C PRO A 123 -1.58 16.09 15.93
N ASN A 124 -0.44 15.89 16.61
CA ASN A 124 -0.40 15.04 17.79
C ASN A 124 -1.01 15.78 19.00
N PHE A 125 -2.27 15.49 19.33
CA PHE A 125 -3.00 16.21 20.38
C PHE A 125 -2.48 15.97 21.81
N LYS A 126 -1.84 14.83 22.06
CA LYS A 126 -1.32 14.48 23.41
C LYS A 126 0.11 14.98 23.65
N GLY A 127 0.78 15.53 22.64
CA GLY A 127 2.18 15.98 22.75
C GLY A 127 3.18 14.87 23.07
N THR A 128 2.84 13.60 22.84
CA THR A 128 3.67 12.45 23.24
C THR A 128 4.65 11.99 22.16
N ARG A 129 4.44 12.41 20.92
CA ARG A 129 5.24 12.03 19.74
C ARG A 129 5.24 13.18 18.73
N PHE A 130 6.15 13.12 17.75
CA PHE A 130 6.09 13.97 16.58
C PHE A 130 4.77 13.79 15.80
N THR A 131 4.34 14.84 15.11
CA THR A 131 3.17 14.80 14.23
C THR A 131 3.44 13.85 13.06
N ASN A 132 2.53 12.90 12.81
CA ASN A 132 2.61 12.01 11.66
C ASN A 132 2.26 12.78 10.36
N ALA A 133 3.25 13.50 9.83
CA ALA A 133 3.11 14.44 8.73
C ALA A 133 3.48 13.86 7.36
N HIS A 134 3.78 12.57 7.26
CA HIS A 134 4.12 11.94 5.98
C HIS A 134 3.64 10.51 5.87
N GLU A 135 3.63 10.00 4.65
CA GLU A 135 3.52 8.59 4.30
C GLU A 135 4.64 8.24 3.32
N THR A 136 4.94 6.94 3.22
CA THR A 136 5.99 6.41 2.36
C THR A 136 5.35 5.55 1.28
N LEU A 137 5.70 5.83 0.04
CA LEU A 137 5.40 5.00 -1.12
C LEU A 137 6.64 4.22 -1.51
N ILE A 138 6.50 2.93 -1.79
CA ILE A 138 7.52 2.10 -2.41
C ILE A 138 7.17 1.94 -3.87
N TRP A 139 8.08 2.35 -4.76
CA TRP A 139 8.01 2.03 -6.18
C TRP A 139 8.99 0.92 -6.52
N ALA A 140 8.49 -0.17 -7.08
CA ALA A 140 9.31 -1.33 -7.43
C ALA A 140 8.98 -1.90 -8.81
N ALA A 141 10.01 -2.39 -9.50
CA ALA A 141 9.84 -3.16 -10.73
C ALA A 141 9.60 -4.65 -10.42
N LYS A 142 8.91 -5.37 -11.31
CA LYS A 142 8.57 -6.79 -11.10
C LYS A 142 9.78 -7.67 -10.73
N THR A 143 10.94 -7.37 -11.33
CA THR A 143 12.24 -8.00 -11.08
C THR A 143 13.38 -7.01 -11.34
N LYS A 144 14.61 -7.36 -10.95
CA LYS A 144 15.82 -6.56 -11.25
C LYS A 144 16.06 -6.33 -12.75
N ASN A 145 15.62 -7.25 -13.60
CA ASN A 145 15.84 -7.21 -15.05
C ASN A 145 14.67 -6.57 -15.82
N SER A 146 13.63 -6.12 -15.13
CA SER A 146 12.45 -5.49 -15.73
C SER A 146 12.83 -4.18 -16.42
N LYS A 147 12.42 -4.02 -17.68
CA LYS A 147 12.63 -2.79 -18.48
C LYS A 147 11.44 -1.85 -18.29
N TYR A 148 11.29 -1.33 -17.08
CA TYR A 148 10.16 -0.46 -16.73
C TYR A 148 10.20 0.88 -17.47
N THR A 149 9.03 1.50 -17.63
CA THR A 149 8.91 2.84 -18.20
C THR A 149 9.00 3.89 -17.09
N PHE A 150 9.96 4.81 -17.21
CA PHE A 150 10.04 6.01 -16.37
C PHE A 150 9.96 7.25 -17.25
N ASN A 151 8.85 8.00 -17.14
CA ASN A 151 8.58 9.17 -17.97
C ASN A 151 9.30 10.41 -17.46
N TYR A 152 10.64 10.38 -17.46
CA TYR A 152 11.48 11.46 -16.92
C TYR A 152 11.15 12.84 -17.51
N LYS A 153 10.79 12.91 -18.80
CA LYS A 153 10.44 14.17 -19.46
C LYS A 153 9.14 14.80 -18.93
N SER A 154 8.24 14.03 -18.34
CA SER A 154 6.97 14.50 -17.77
C SER A 154 7.11 15.08 -16.36
N LEU A 155 8.28 15.00 -15.75
CA LEU A 155 8.56 15.57 -14.42
C LEU A 155 8.97 17.06 -14.47
N LYS A 156 9.18 17.61 -15.67
CA LYS A 156 9.58 19.00 -15.90
C LYS A 156 8.39 19.88 -16.20
#